data_AF-A0A7C6PBX0-F1
#
_entry.id   AF-A0A7C6PBX0-F1
#
_cell.length_a   1.000
_cell.length_b   1.000
_cell.length_c   1.000
_cell.angle_alpha   90.00
_cell.angle_beta   90.00
_cell.angle_gamma   90.00
#
_symmetry.space_group_name_H-M   'P 1'
#
loop_
_entity.id
_entity.type
_entity.pdbx_description
1 polymer ?
#
loop_
_entity_poly.entity_id
_entity_poly.type
_entity_poly.pdbx_seq_one_letter_code
_entity_poly.pdbx_strand_id
1 'polypeptide(L)'
;MLGMPIELIYLIALLVTIVIAFILFKRPIYEAMFIGYLVMVIILKRYDMLVEYLIKPSTNTLFYAIVAFLSLAYVFEQTDVVKDIINFILSLVGRFRGGAGYVSLLSSTFMAALSGTGPGNVAATGVFTIPAMIHTNFPRALAATVEMSASSLGPMIPPSGT
;
A
#
# COMPACT_ATOMS: atom_id res chain seq x y z
N MET A 1 -4.17 1.37 -41.71
CA MET A 1 -3.70 0.53 -40.59
C MET A 1 -2.46 1.19 -40.01
N LEU A 2 -2.53 1.71 -38.79
CA LEU A 2 -1.38 2.37 -38.13
C LEU A 2 -0.21 1.39 -38.10
N GLY A 3 0.95 1.77 -38.64
CA GLY A 3 2.17 0.95 -38.71
C GLY A 3 2.83 0.65 -37.35
N MET A 4 2.03 0.51 -36.30
CA MET A 4 2.46 0.12 -34.96
C MET A 4 2.54 -1.40 -34.87
N PRO A 5 3.52 -1.93 -34.11
CA PRO A 5 3.58 -3.36 -33.82
C PRO A 5 2.27 -3.83 -33.17
N ILE A 6 1.76 -4.99 -33.59
CA ILE A 6 0.47 -5.54 -33.15
C ILE A 6 0.39 -5.69 -31.62
N GLU A 7 1.52 -5.96 -30.98
CA GLU A 7 1.66 -6.08 -29.52
C GLU A 7 1.32 -4.77 -28.80
N LEU A 8 1.69 -3.62 -29.38
CA LEU A 8 1.40 -2.31 -28.81
C LEU A 8 -0.08 -1.97 -28.90
N ILE A 9 -0.76 -2.44 -29.96
CA ILE A 9 -2.22 -2.28 -30.11
C ILE A 9 -2.94 -3.08 -29.01
N TYR A 10 -2.50 -4.30 -28.72
CA TYR A 10 -3.05 -5.06 -27.60
C TYR A 10 -2.76 -4.37 -26.26
N LEU A 11 -1.52 -3.94 -26.00
CA LEU A 11 -1.22 -3.22 -24.76
C LEU A 11 -2.11 -1.99 -24.55
N ILE A 12 -2.30 -1.18 -25.59
CA ILE A 12 -3.18 -0.01 -25.54
C ILE A 12 -4.64 -0.43 -25.28
N ALA A 13 -5.13 -1.46 -25.96
CA ALA A 13 -6.49 -1.96 -25.75
C ALA A 13 -6.71 -2.50 -24.32
N LEU A 14 -5.71 -3.18 -23.73
CA LEU A 14 -5.75 -3.63 -22.33
C LEU A 14 -5.86 -2.43 -21.40
N LEU A 15 -4.95 -1.46 -21.52
CA LEU A 15 -4.89 -0.28 -20.66
C LEU A 15 -6.18 0.53 -20.73
N VAL A 16 -6.68 0.78 -21.94
CA VAL A 16 -7.94 1.49 -22.16
C VAL A 16 -9.10 0.75 -21.49
N THR A 17 -9.17 -0.58 -21.64
CA THR A 17 -10.23 -1.39 -21.00
C THR A 17 -10.18 -1.28 -19.48
N ILE A 18 -8.99 -1.42 -18.87
CA ILE A 18 -8.81 -1.34 -17.41
C ILE A 18 -9.21 0.06 -16.90
N VAL A 19 -8.75 1.13 -17.57
CA VAL A 19 -9.04 2.52 -17.17
C VAL A 19 -10.54 2.81 -17.28
N ILE A 20 -11.17 2.41 -18.40
CA ILE A 20 -12.61 2.61 -18.61
C ILE A 20 -13.42 1.83 -17.56
N ALA A 21 -13.08 0.56 -17.32
CA ALA A 21 -13.73 -0.25 -16.30
C ALA A 21 -13.59 0.38 -14.89
N PHE A 22 -12.39 0.85 -14.55
CA PHE A 22 -12.13 1.48 -13.26
C PHE A 22 -12.93 2.78 -13.06
N ILE A 23 -12.98 3.65 -14.08
CA ILE A 23 -13.70 4.93 -14.03
C ILE A 23 -15.22 4.73 -13.98
N LEU A 24 -15.77 3.82 -14.79
CA LEU A 24 -17.21 3.58 -14.86
C LEU A 24 -17.74 2.90 -13.60
N PHE A 25 -17.07 1.83 -13.17
CA PHE A 25 -17.59 1.02 -12.07
C PHE A 25 -17.21 1.58 -10.70
N LYS A 26 -16.16 2.42 -10.59
CA LYS A 26 -15.60 2.89 -9.31
C LYS A 26 -15.40 1.75 -8.30
N ARG A 27 -15.18 0.55 -8.83
CA ARG A 27 -14.99 -0.71 -8.12
C ARG A 27 -13.49 -0.91 -7.86
N PRO A 28 -13.12 -1.77 -6.91
CA PRO A 28 -11.72 -2.00 -6.60
C PRO A 28 -10.93 -2.49 -7.83
N ILE A 29 -9.65 -2.10 -7.89
CA ILE A 29 -8.77 -2.29 -9.07
C ILE A 29 -8.72 -3.76 -9.54
N TYR A 30 -8.78 -4.72 -8.62
CA TYR A 30 -8.72 -6.14 -8.97
C TYR A 30 -9.89 -6.58 -9.88
N GLU A 31 -11.08 -6.00 -9.74
CA GLU A 31 -12.23 -6.30 -10.61
C GLU A 31 -11.99 -5.76 -12.03
N ALA A 32 -11.47 -4.54 -12.14
CA ALA A 32 -11.14 -3.93 -13.42
C ALA A 32 -10.03 -4.70 -14.16
N MET A 33 -9.02 -5.19 -13.43
CA MET A 33 -7.97 -6.04 -13.98
C MET A 33 -8.52 -7.38 -14.48
N PHE A 34 -9.46 -8.00 -13.76
CA PHE A 34 -10.08 -9.25 -14.19
C PHE A 34 -10.91 -9.07 -15.47
N ILE A 35 -11.67 -7.99 -15.59
CA ILE A 35 -12.41 -7.64 -16.81
C ILE A 35 -11.44 -7.40 -17.98
N GLY A 36 -10.38 -6.63 -17.76
CA GLY A 36 -9.33 -6.38 -18.77
C GLY A 36 -8.68 -7.67 -19.26
N TYR A 37 -8.43 -8.61 -18.35
CA TYR A 37 -7.93 -9.94 -18.68
C TYR A 37 -8.92 -10.75 -19.55
N LEU A 38 -10.21 -10.79 -19.20
CA LEU A 38 -11.23 -11.49 -19.99
C LEU A 38 -11.37 -10.91 -21.41
N VAL A 39 -11.40 -9.58 -21.51
CA VAL A 39 -11.44 -8.88 -22.81
C VAL A 39 -10.22 -9.24 -23.65
N MET A 40 -9.04 -9.38 -23.03
CA MET A 40 -7.85 -9.79 -23.76
C MET A 40 -7.87 -11.22 -24.25
N VAL A 41 -8.37 -12.17 -23.44
CA VAL A 41 -8.52 -13.56 -23.88
C VAL A 41 -9.44 -13.65 -25.10
N ILE A 42 -10.50 -12.84 -25.14
CA ILE A 42 -11.43 -12.78 -26.27
C ILE A 42 -10.75 -12.18 -27.52
N ILE A 43 -10.00 -11.08 -27.36
CA ILE A 43 -9.30 -10.42 -28.48
C ILE A 43 -8.22 -11.34 -29.07
N LEU A 44 -7.43 -12.01 -28.23
CA LEU A 44 -6.36 -12.92 -28.67
C LEU A 44 -6.90 -14.28 -29.17
N LYS A 45 -8.18 -14.60 -28.90
CA LYS A 45 -8.83 -15.89 -29.21
C LYS A 45 -8.08 -17.12 -28.66
N ARG A 46 -7.37 -16.97 -27.54
CA ARG A 46 -6.60 -18.04 -26.88
C ARG A 46 -7.33 -18.57 -25.64
N TYR A 47 -8.45 -19.24 -25.85
CA TYR A 47 -9.29 -19.80 -24.77
C TYR A 47 -8.63 -21.01 -24.08
N ASP A 48 -7.79 -21.72 -24.81
CA ASP A 48 -6.96 -22.85 -24.36
C ASP A 48 -5.99 -22.44 -23.23
N MET A 49 -5.44 -21.23 -23.31
CA MET A 49 -4.44 -20.72 -22.37
C MET A 49 -5.04 -19.88 -21.23
N LEU A 50 -6.37 -19.84 -21.10
CA LEU A 50 -7.06 -19.02 -20.10
C LEU A 50 -6.54 -19.35 -18.70
N VAL A 51 -6.63 -20.61 -18.28
CA VAL A 51 -6.19 -21.04 -16.94
C VAL A 51 -4.69 -20.83 -16.75
N GLU A 52 -3.89 -21.08 -17.79
CA GLU A 52 -2.43 -20.92 -17.70
C GLU A 52 -2.00 -19.47 -17.44
N TYR A 53 -2.61 -18.49 -18.13
CA TYR A 53 -2.30 -17.07 -17.90
C TYR A 53 -2.75 -16.55 -16.53
N LEU A 54 -3.69 -17.23 -15.88
CA LEU A 54 -4.13 -16.93 -14.52
C LEU A 54 -3.20 -17.49 -13.46
N ILE A 55 -2.62 -18.67 -13.69
CA ILE A 55 -1.74 -19.36 -12.74
C ILE A 55 -0.28 -18.89 -12.89
N LYS A 56 0.16 -18.54 -14.10
CA LYS A 56 1.56 -18.14 -14.34
C LYS A 56 2.04 -16.95 -13.47
N PRO A 57 1.22 -15.93 -13.15
CA PRO A 57 1.62 -14.89 -12.20
C PRO A 57 1.83 -15.39 -10.77
N SER A 58 1.15 -16.47 -10.34
CA SER A 58 1.24 -16.98 -8.97
C SER A 58 2.54 -17.74 -8.68
N THR A 59 3.30 -18.11 -9.72
CA THR A 59 4.62 -18.75 -9.58
C THR A 59 5.77 -17.74 -9.60
N ASN A 60 5.46 -16.44 -9.72
CA ASN A 60 6.46 -15.39 -9.72
C ASN A 60 6.96 -15.14 -8.28
N THR A 61 8.27 -14.93 -8.12
CA THR A 61 8.90 -14.55 -6.85
C THR A 61 8.20 -13.37 -6.18
N LEU A 62 7.73 -12.40 -6.97
CA LEU A 62 7.01 -11.23 -6.48
C LEU A 62 5.69 -11.62 -5.78
N PHE A 63 4.98 -12.62 -6.31
CA PHE A 63 3.73 -13.10 -5.71
C PHE A 63 3.98 -13.73 -4.35
N TYR A 64 5.01 -14.56 -4.22
CA TYR A 64 5.40 -15.15 -2.93
C TYR A 64 5.79 -14.09 -1.90
N ALA A 65 6.51 -13.05 -2.32
CA ALA A 65 6.86 -11.93 -1.45
C ALA A 65 5.59 -11.23 -0.94
N ILE A 66 4.65 -10.87 -1.83
CA ILE A 66 3.39 -10.22 -1.45
C ILE A 66 2.62 -11.09 -0.44
N VAL A 67 2.47 -12.39 -0.69
CA VAL A 67 1.76 -13.30 0.22
C VAL A 67 2.44 -13.39 1.59
N ALA A 68 3.77 -13.47 1.63
CA ALA A 68 4.53 -13.51 2.87
C ALA A 68 4.37 -12.21 3.68
N PHE A 69 4.46 -11.05 3.03
CA PHE A 69 4.25 -9.75 3.68
C PHE A 69 2.81 -9.59 4.18
N LEU A 70 1.82 -10.02 3.41
CA LEU A 70 0.41 -9.93 3.80
C LEU A 70 0.08 -10.84 4.99
N SER A 71 0.70 -12.03 5.03
CA SER A 71 0.61 -12.95 6.17
C SER A 71 1.25 -12.35 7.43
N LEU A 72 2.44 -11.75 7.29
CA LEU A 72 3.11 -11.06 8.39
C LEU A 72 2.31 -9.86 8.90
N ALA A 73 1.76 -9.06 7.99
CA ALA A 73 0.90 -7.93 8.33
C ALA A 73 -0.33 -8.37 9.13
N TYR A 74 -0.98 -9.47 8.72
CA TYR A 74 -2.12 -10.03 9.45
C TYR A 74 -1.73 -10.52 10.85
N VAL A 75 -0.56 -11.14 11.00
CA VAL A 75 -0.05 -11.54 12.32
C VAL A 75 0.17 -10.32 13.21
N PHE A 76 0.75 -9.24 12.69
CA PHE A 76 0.96 -8.01 13.46
C PHE A 76 -0.34 -7.31 13.85
N GLU A 77 -1.36 -7.38 13.00
CA GLU A 77 -2.70 -6.87 13.29
C GLU A 77 -3.36 -7.66 14.45
N GLN A 78 -3.26 -8.99 14.43
CA GLN A 78 -3.86 -9.85 15.46
C GLN A 78 -3.11 -9.87 16.79
N THR A 79 -1.82 -9.51 16.79
CA THR A 79 -0.96 -9.58 17.98
C THR A 79 -0.82 -8.26 18.72
N ASP A 80 -1.50 -7.18 18.26
CA ASP A 80 -1.40 -5.82 18.81
C ASP A 80 0.06 -5.28 18.91
N VAL A 81 1.01 -5.90 18.20
CA VAL A 81 2.45 -5.58 18.27
C VAL A 81 2.71 -4.13 17.91
N VAL A 82 1.94 -3.56 16.97
CA VAL A 82 2.04 -2.14 16.58
C VAL A 82 1.78 -1.23 17.78
N LYS A 83 0.77 -1.55 18.60
CA LYS A 83 0.41 -0.78 19.79
C LYS A 83 1.49 -0.90 20.86
N ASP A 84 2.04 -2.09 21.06
CA ASP A 84 3.13 -2.31 22.01
C ASP A 84 4.41 -1.58 21.62
N ILE A 85 4.74 -1.54 20.32
CA ILE A 85 5.88 -0.78 19.80
C ILE A 85 5.66 0.73 19.99
N ILE A 86 4.46 1.24 19.70
CA ILE A 86 4.12 2.65 19.96
C ILE A 86 4.29 2.99 21.45
N ASN A 87 3.79 2.13 22.35
CA ASN A 87 3.92 2.30 23.79
C ASN A 87 5.39 2.25 24.26
N PHE A 88 6.18 1.35 23.69
CA PHE A 88 7.61 1.25 23.95
C PHE A 88 8.35 2.53 23.52
N ILE A 89 8.09 3.03 22.32
CA ILE A 89 8.67 4.29 21.82
C ILE A 89 8.21 5.46 22.71
N LEU A 90 6.93 5.53 23.09
CA LEU A 90 6.41 6.52 24.04
C LEU A 90 7.17 6.50 25.37
N SER A 91 7.50 5.32 25.90
CA SER A 91 8.25 5.19 27.15
C SER A 91 9.69 5.71 27.05
N LEU A 92 10.31 5.57 25.87
CA LEU A 92 11.68 6.00 25.60
C LEU A 92 11.77 7.51 25.38
N VAL A 93 10.92 8.05 24.51
CA VAL A 93 11.08 9.42 23.97
C VAL A 93 9.99 10.40 24.43
N GLY A 94 8.89 9.92 24.99
CA GLY A 94 7.75 10.75 25.40
C GLY A 94 8.05 11.76 26.52
N ARG A 95 9.13 11.54 27.29
CA ARG A 95 9.55 12.42 28.39
C ARG A 95 10.34 13.65 27.92
N PHE A 96 10.82 13.65 26.66
CA PHE A 96 11.57 14.78 26.11
C PHE A 96 10.63 15.88 25.59
N ARG A 97 11.12 17.12 25.55
CA ARG A 97 10.36 18.23 24.93
C ARG A 97 10.12 17.91 23.46
N GLY A 98 8.86 17.89 23.04
CA GLY A 98 8.47 17.46 21.69
C GLY A 98 8.38 15.94 21.51
N GLY A 99 8.41 15.16 22.60
CA GLY A 99 8.40 13.69 22.58
C GLY A 99 7.30 13.07 21.72
N ALA A 100 6.09 13.65 21.72
CA ALA A 100 4.99 13.18 20.88
C ALA A 100 5.28 13.26 19.37
N GLY A 101 6.06 14.24 18.93
CA GLY A 101 6.52 14.35 17.54
C GLY A 101 7.57 13.29 17.18
N TYR A 102 8.49 13.00 18.10
CA TYR A 102 9.46 11.90 17.91
C TYR A 102 8.77 10.54 17.88
N VAL A 103 7.72 10.35 18.70
CA VAL A 103 6.89 9.14 18.68
C VAL A 103 6.20 8.98 17.34
N SER A 104 5.57 10.04 16.81
CA SER A 104 5.00 10.04 15.45
C SER A 104 6.06 9.64 14.42
N LEU A 105 7.22 10.28 14.42
CA LEU A 105 8.30 9.94 13.49
C LEU A 105 8.70 8.46 13.56
N LEU A 106 9.03 7.96 14.75
CA LEU A 106 9.58 6.61 14.92
C LEU A 106 8.53 5.52 14.69
N SER A 107 7.30 5.71 15.18
CA SER A 107 6.21 4.76 14.96
C SER A 107 5.80 4.70 13.50
N SER A 108 5.69 5.85 12.83
CA SER A 108 5.37 5.93 11.41
C SER A 108 6.51 5.40 10.55
N THR A 109 7.78 5.54 10.96
CA THR A 109 8.93 4.92 10.29
C THR A 109 8.90 3.38 10.41
N PHE A 110 8.54 2.87 11.58
CA PHE A 110 8.39 1.43 11.78
C PHE A 110 7.23 0.86 10.96
N MET A 111 6.07 1.51 11.01
CA MET A 111 4.90 1.10 10.24
C MET A 111 5.10 1.31 8.72
N ALA A 112 5.93 2.29 8.32
CA ALA A 112 6.35 2.51 6.95
C ALA A 112 7.10 1.31 6.38
N ALA A 113 7.99 0.70 7.17
CA ALA A 113 8.70 -0.52 6.81
C ALA A 113 7.76 -1.71 6.54
N LEU A 114 6.57 -1.71 7.15
CA LEU A 114 5.58 -2.77 7.04
C LEU A 114 4.58 -2.53 5.90
N SER A 115 4.06 -1.30 5.83
CA SER A 115 2.95 -0.94 4.94
C SER A 115 3.41 -0.48 3.56
N GLY A 116 4.65 0.00 3.43
CA GLY A 116 5.24 0.51 2.18
C GLY A 116 4.51 1.70 1.55
N THR A 117 3.41 2.19 2.14
CA THR A 117 2.53 3.19 1.52
C THR A 117 2.23 4.32 2.50
N GLY A 118 2.47 5.56 2.08
CA GLY A 118 2.23 6.74 2.91
C GLY A 118 0.78 6.88 3.41
N PRO A 119 -0.25 6.77 2.54
CA PRO A 119 -1.65 6.92 2.97
C PRO A 119 -2.11 5.82 3.94
N GLY A 120 -1.68 4.58 3.71
CA GLY A 120 -1.98 3.46 4.61
C GLY A 120 -1.31 3.65 5.97
N ASN A 121 -0.08 4.14 5.98
CA ASN A 121 0.67 4.41 7.19
C ASN A 121 0.01 5.48 8.08
N VAL A 122 -0.43 6.59 7.48
CA VAL A 122 -1.16 7.66 8.20
C VAL A 122 -2.48 7.13 8.75
N ALA A 123 -3.19 6.30 7.99
CA ALA A 123 -4.44 5.70 8.43
C ALA A 123 -4.25 4.76 9.64
N ALA A 124 -3.12 4.06 9.72
CA ALA A 124 -2.82 3.13 10.81
C ALA A 124 -2.25 3.83 12.06
N THR A 125 -1.26 4.70 11.89
CA THR A 125 -0.53 5.32 13.01
C THR A 125 -1.11 6.67 13.45
N GLY A 126 -1.64 7.44 12.50
CA GLY A 126 -2.19 8.78 12.73
C GLY A 126 -3.35 8.81 13.71
N VAL A 127 -4.11 7.72 13.82
CA VAL A 127 -5.21 7.58 14.79
C VAL A 127 -4.70 7.62 16.24
N PHE A 128 -3.44 7.25 16.47
CA PHE A 128 -2.82 7.27 17.80
C PHE A 128 -1.93 8.50 17.99
N THR A 129 -1.10 8.83 17.00
CA THR A 129 -0.05 9.85 17.11
C THR A 129 -0.59 11.28 17.02
N ILE A 130 -1.59 11.54 16.17
CA ILE A 130 -2.17 12.88 16.01
C ILE A 130 -2.89 13.32 17.30
N PRO A 131 -3.78 12.51 17.92
CA PRO A 131 -4.36 12.86 19.20
C PRO A 131 -3.30 13.05 20.29
N ALA A 132 -2.30 12.18 20.38
CA ALA A 132 -1.23 12.30 21.36
C ALA A 132 -0.45 13.63 21.23
N MET A 133 -0.13 14.05 20.01
CA MET A 133 0.49 15.35 19.74
C MET A 133 -0.41 16.51 20.19
N ILE A 134 -1.70 16.48 19.85
CA ILE A 134 -2.67 17.53 20.24
C ILE A 134 -2.78 17.65 21.77
N HIS A 135 -2.82 16.52 22.50
CA HIS A 135 -2.84 16.51 23.96
C HIS A 135 -1.59 17.12 24.60
N THR A 136 -0.46 17.12 23.89
CA THR A 136 0.79 17.77 24.31
C THR A 136 0.95 19.21 23.81
N ASN A 137 -0.15 19.88 23.42
CA ASN A 137 -0.20 21.25 22.91
C ASN A 137 0.44 21.47 21.52
N PHE A 138 0.54 20.43 20.67
CA PHE A 138 0.84 20.67 19.26
C PHE A 138 -0.36 21.34 18.58
N PRO A 139 -0.16 22.38 17.75
CA PRO A 139 -1.20 22.85 16.86
C PRO A 139 -1.71 21.71 15.97
N ARG A 140 -3.03 21.61 15.77
CA ARG A 140 -3.64 20.53 14.95
C ARG A 140 -3.02 20.43 13.55
N ALA A 141 -2.77 21.59 12.93
CA ALA A 141 -2.11 21.66 11.63
C ALA A 141 -0.69 21.08 11.67
N LEU A 142 0.08 21.41 12.72
CA LEU A 142 1.44 20.89 12.90
C LEU A 142 1.43 19.37 13.11
N ALA A 143 0.53 18.87 13.96
CA ALA A 143 0.38 17.43 14.21
C ALA A 143 0.07 16.65 12.92
N ALA A 144 -0.85 17.14 12.09
CA ALA A 144 -1.17 16.53 10.81
C ALA A 144 0.02 16.57 9.83
N THR A 145 0.73 17.70 9.73
CA THR A 145 1.90 17.80 8.84
C THR A 145 3.05 16.92 9.28
N VAL A 146 3.33 16.83 10.59
CA VAL A 146 4.39 15.99 11.14
C VAL A 146 4.10 14.51 10.85
N GLU A 147 2.86 14.08 11.08
CA GLU A 147 2.46 12.69 10.81
C GLU A 147 2.51 12.36 9.31
N MET A 148 2.01 13.24 8.45
CA MET A 148 2.09 13.06 7.00
C MET A 148 3.55 12.98 6.50
N SER A 149 4.42 13.85 7.01
CA SER A 149 5.85 13.84 6.67
C SER A 149 6.53 12.57 7.16
N ALA A 150 6.26 12.14 8.39
CA ALA A 150 6.80 10.90 8.96
C ALA A 150 6.33 9.67 8.17
N SER A 151 5.05 9.61 7.82
CA SER A 151 4.47 8.52 7.03
C SER A 151 4.95 8.47 5.58
N SER A 152 5.47 9.58 5.05
CA SER A 152 6.06 9.61 3.70
C SER A 152 7.38 8.85 3.59
N LEU A 153 7.97 8.41 4.71
CA LEU A 153 9.17 7.57 4.74
C LEU A 153 8.91 6.10 4.34
N GLY A 154 7.63 5.72 4.13
CA GLY A 154 7.16 4.42 3.63
C GLY A 154 8.09 3.71 2.64
N PRO A 155 8.35 4.30 1.47
CA PRO A 155 9.12 3.65 0.41
C PRO A 155 10.63 3.58 0.66
N MET A 156 11.14 4.27 1.70
CA MET A 156 12.60 4.37 1.94
C MET A 156 13.10 3.40 3.00
N ILE A 157 12.22 2.82 3.82
CA ILE A 157 12.61 1.94 4.93
C ILE A 157 12.42 0.47 4.51
N PRO A 158 13.51 -0.34 4.42
CA PRO A 158 13.39 -1.77 4.17
C PRO A 158 12.62 -2.47 5.31
N PRO A 159 11.74 -3.45 5.06
CA PRO A 159 11.43 -4.10 3.79
C PRO A 159 10.21 -3.47 3.07
N SER A 160 10.34 -2.25 2.56
CA SER A 160 9.33 -1.64 1.70
C SER A 160 9.25 -2.36 0.35
N GLY A 161 8.14 -3.06 0.09
CA GLY A 161 7.88 -3.80 -1.15
C GLY A 161 7.35 -2.97 -2.33
N THR A 162 7.46 -1.64 -2.28
CA THR A 162 7.15 -0.73 -3.40
C THR A 162 8.33 -0.56 -4.34
#